data_AF-A0AA35TVX7-F1
#
_entry.id   AF-A0AA35TVX7-F1
#
_cell.length_a   1.000
_cell.length_b   1.000
_cell.length_c   1.000
_cell.angle_alpha   90.00
_cell.angle_beta   90.00
_cell.angle_gamma   90.00
#
_symmetry.space_group_name_H-M   'P 1'
#
loop_
_entity.id
_entity.type
_entity.pdbx_description
1 polymer ?
#
loop_
_entity_poly.entity_id
_entity_poly.type
_entity_poly.pdbx_seq_one_letter_code
_entity_poly.pdbx_strand_id
1 'polypeptide(L)'
;MAATVDLFPTFAAVAGAPLPPQVTLDGLDISPLLFQNQPSPRDTYFFFSDNVKPSLGVSAVRWNQYKAHYNSHGGLCPDTYPDEVCRGNFSLHSYDPPLLYDVNSDPGEIYQLDPTLYANVLSQIEKVKEAFESSLVWGESQMDRGTDNSLQPCANRTCVPTLAAWPGCCRTATSTERGPLRLVDSSPLIP
;
A
#
# COMPACT_ATOMS: atom_id res chain seq x y z
N MET A 1 15.47 7.34 -4.48
CA MET A 1 14.26 7.09 -3.64
C MET A 1 14.19 5.61 -3.29
N ALA A 2 13.44 5.16 -2.29
CA ALA A 2 13.17 3.74 -2.05
C ALA A 2 11.73 3.57 -1.55
N ALA A 3 11.11 2.43 -1.80
CA ALA A 3 9.74 2.12 -1.40
C ALA A 3 9.60 0.69 -0.89
N THR A 4 8.50 0.40 -0.18
CA THR A 4 8.22 -0.94 0.37
C THR A 4 8.11 -2.02 -0.72
N VAL A 5 7.63 -1.65 -1.92
CA VAL A 5 7.56 -2.55 -3.08
C VAL A 5 8.94 -3.03 -3.54
N ASP A 6 10.02 -2.33 -3.21
CA ASP A 6 11.40 -2.71 -3.57
C ASP A 6 11.95 -3.87 -2.72
N LEU A 7 11.33 -4.16 -1.58
CA LEU A 7 11.81 -5.19 -0.66
C LEU A 7 11.81 -6.58 -1.29
N PHE A 8 10.76 -6.94 -2.04
CA PHE A 8 10.65 -8.25 -2.66
C PHE A 8 11.78 -8.53 -3.67
N PRO A 9 11.99 -7.71 -4.72
CA PRO A 9 13.08 -7.96 -5.67
C PRO A 9 14.47 -7.83 -5.03
N THR A 10 14.63 -6.93 -4.05
CA THR A 10 15.90 -6.78 -3.33
C THR A 10 16.26 -8.03 -2.54
N PHE A 11 15.32 -8.60 -1.77
CA PHE A 11 15.59 -9.82 -1.01
C PHE A 11 15.79 -11.03 -1.92
N ALA A 12 15.08 -11.11 -3.05
CA ALA A 12 15.33 -12.14 -4.05
C ALA A 12 16.76 -12.05 -4.59
N ALA A 13 17.23 -10.85 -4.96
CA ALA A 13 18.59 -10.62 -5.43
C ALA A 13 19.64 -11.00 -4.38
N VAL A 14 19.46 -10.58 -3.13
CA VAL A 14 20.36 -10.91 -2.01
C VAL A 14 20.40 -12.41 -1.74
N ALA A 15 19.28 -13.11 -1.85
CA ALA A 15 19.20 -14.56 -1.66
C ALA A 15 19.69 -15.37 -2.87
N GLY A 16 20.00 -14.71 -4.00
CA GLY A 16 20.29 -15.40 -5.27
C GLY A 16 19.09 -16.15 -5.84
N ALA A 17 17.87 -15.76 -5.47
CA ALA A 17 16.63 -16.38 -5.93
C ALA A 17 16.14 -15.72 -7.23
N PRO A 18 15.65 -16.50 -8.22
CA PRO A 18 15.10 -15.94 -9.45
C PRO A 18 13.77 -15.23 -9.18
N LEU A 19 13.53 -14.13 -9.91
CA LEU A 19 12.23 -13.46 -9.90
C LEU A 19 11.19 -14.25 -10.72
N PRO A 20 9.88 -14.16 -10.39
CA PRO A 20 8.83 -14.80 -11.17
C PRO A 20 8.79 -14.27 -12.61
N PRO A 21 8.93 -15.12 -13.65
CA PRO A 21 9.06 -14.65 -15.03
C PRO A 21 7.76 -14.15 -15.67
N GLN A 22 6.59 -14.48 -15.09
CA GLN A 22 5.27 -14.13 -15.64
C GLN A 22 4.62 -12.92 -14.96
N VAL A 23 5.32 -12.26 -14.04
CA VAL A 23 4.76 -11.16 -13.25
C VAL A 23 5.62 -9.92 -13.45
N THR A 24 5.00 -8.84 -13.92
CA THR A 24 5.60 -7.51 -13.88
C THR A 24 5.63 -7.04 -12.43
N LEU A 25 6.81 -6.70 -11.92
CA LEU A 25 7.00 -6.20 -10.57
C LEU A 25 7.15 -4.68 -10.60
N ASP A 26 6.45 -3.98 -9.70
CA ASP A 26 6.62 -2.54 -9.51
C ASP A 26 7.89 -2.17 -8.70
N GLY A 27 8.44 -3.15 -7.99
CA GLY A 27 9.64 -3.02 -7.19
C GLY A 27 10.92 -3.11 -8.02
N LEU A 28 11.99 -2.47 -7.54
CA LEU A 28 13.33 -2.54 -8.10
C LEU A 28 14.31 -3.13 -7.09
N ASP A 29 15.34 -3.83 -7.57
CA ASP A 29 16.45 -4.26 -6.70
C ASP A 29 17.27 -3.03 -6.26
N ILE A 30 17.19 -2.70 -4.97
CA ILE A 30 17.96 -1.62 -4.35
C ILE A 30 19.18 -2.15 -3.58
N SER A 31 19.58 -3.42 -3.76
CA SER A 31 20.79 -3.97 -3.15
C SER A 31 22.08 -3.18 -3.46
N PRO A 32 22.28 -2.57 -4.66
CA PRO A 32 23.45 -1.71 -4.90
C PRO A 32 23.46 -0.46 -4.02
N LEU A 33 22.28 0.11 -3.73
CA LEU A 33 22.15 1.21 -2.77
C LEU A 33 22.58 0.77 -1.37
N LEU A 34 22.14 -0.41 -0.93
CA LEU A 34 22.39 -0.91 0.43
C LEU A 34 23.83 -1.35 0.66
N PHE A 35 24.45 -2.02 -0.31
CA PHE A 35 25.74 -2.70 -0.11
C PHE A 35 26.91 -2.09 -0.88
N GLN A 36 26.64 -1.21 -1.86
CA GLN A 36 27.66 -0.69 -2.78
C GLN A 36 27.71 0.85 -2.82
N ASN A 37 26.94 1.53 -1.95
CA ASN A 37 26.84 2.99 -1.90
C ASN A 37 26.51 3.63 -3.27
N GLN A 38 25.71 2.93 -4.08
CA GLN A 38 25.24 3.43 -5.38
C GLN A 38 23.91 4.20 -5.22
N PRO A 39 23.59 5.11 -6.14
CA PRO A 39 22.26 5.72 -6.17
C PRO A 39 21.17 4.64 -6.31
N SER A 40 20.01 4.90 -5.71
CA SER A 40 18.85 4.05 -5.97
C SER A 40 18.45 4.11 -7.45
N PRO A 41 18.08 2.97 -8.07
CA PRO A 41 17.50 2.98 -9.42
C PRO A 41 16.10 3.61 -9.47
N ARG A 42 15.42 3.82 -8.33
CA ARG A 42 14.08 4.41 -8.27
C ARG A 42 14.13 5.94 -8.30
N ASP A 43 13.58 6.51 -9.38
CA ASP A 43 13.31 7.93 -9.56
C ASP A 43 11.82 8.29 -9.41
N THR A 44 10.93 7.34 -9.61
CA THR A 44 9.47 7.55 -9.68
C THR A 44 8.72 6.67 -8.68
N TYR A 45 7.64 7.21 -8.12
CA TYR A 45 6.70 6.47 -7.28
C TYR A 45 5.26 6.97 -7.46
N PHE A 46 4.33 6.02 -7.53
CA PHE A 46 2.91 6.28 -7.76
C PHE A 46 2.13 6.05 -6.47
N PHE A 47 1.20 6.95 -6.17
CA PHE A 47 0.34 6.88 -4.99
C PHE A 47 -1.12 6.66 -5.42
N PHE A 48 -1.79 5.75 -4.76
CA PHE A 48 -3.22 5.50 -4.91
C PHE A 48 -3.93 5.86 -3.60
N SER A 49 -5.15 6.38 -3.70
CA SER A 49 -6.03 6.65 -2.55
C SER A 49 -6.58 5.36 -1.94
N ASP A 50 -7.38 5.47 -0.88
CA ASP A 50 -8.10 4.34 -0.29
C ASP A 50 -9.29 3.87 -1.16
N ASN A 51 -9.94 4.81 -1.84
CA ASN A 51 -11.11 4.60 -2.70
C ASN A 51 -10.69 4.56 -4.18
N VAL A 52 -9.74 3.68 -4.49
CA VAL A 52 -9.19 3.58 -5.84
C VAL A 52 -10.25 3.14 -6.83
N LYS A 53 -10.36 3.88 -7.93
CA LYS A 53 -11.21 3.52 -9.07
C LYS A 53 -10.42 3.70 -10.37
N PRO A 54 -10.63 2.84 -11.38
CA PRO A 54 -10.01 3.03 -12.69
C PRO A 54 -10.27 4.42 -13.29
N SER A 55 -11.41 5.03 -13.00
CA SER A 55 -11.77 6.38 -13.45
C SER A 55 -10.99 7.52 -12.76
N LEU A 56 -10.38 7.26 -11.60
CA LEU A 56 -9.58 8.24 -10.86
C LEU A 56 -8.08 8.13 -11.16
N GLY A 57 -7.62 6.95 -11.58
CA GLY A 57 -6.21 6.71 -11.86
C GLY A 57 -5.33 6.83 -10.62
N VAL A 58 -4.07 7.22 -10.83
CA VAL A 58 -3.14 7.54 -9.73
C VAL A 58 -3.54 8.86 -9.05
N SER A 59 -3.49 8.90 -7.72
CA SER A 59 -3.79 10.10 -6.93
C SER A 59 -2.66 11.10 -6.93
N ALA A 60 -1.42 10.61 -6.86
CA ALA A 60 -0.23 11.43 -6.94
C ALA A 60 0.93 10.68 -7.59
N VAL A 61 1.87 11.43 -8.16
CA VAL A 61 3.11 10.90 -8.71
C VAL A 61 4.27 11.71 -8.16
N ARG A 62 5.26 11.01 -7.58
CA ARG A 62 6.53 11.61 -7.21
C ARG A 62 7.57 11.23 -8.25
N TRP A 63 8.16 12.21 -8.90
CA TRP A 63 9.31 12.08 -9.79
C TRP A 63 10.47 12.90 -9.21
N ASN A 64 11.55 12.20 -8.83
CA ASN A 64 12.66 12.75 -8.06
C ASN A 64 12.18 13.47 -6.78
N GLN A 65 12.48 14.77 -6.66
CA GLN A 65 12.02 15.60 -5.54
C GLN A 65 10.62 16.18 -5.74
N TYR A 66 10.03 16.09 -6.92
CA TYR A 66 8.76 16.73 -7.21
C TYR A 66 7.61 15.76 -7.04
N LYS A 67 6.56 16.17 -6.35
CA LYS A 67 5.34 15.39 -6.18
C LYS A 67 4.14 16.18 -6.70
N ALA A 68 3.45 15.59 -7.68
CA ALA A 68 2.23 16.12 -8.26
C ALA A 68 1.01 15.38 -7.70
N HIS A 69 0.02 16.10 -7.19
CA HIS A 69 -1.28 15.55 -6.76
C HIS A 69 -2.35 15.86 -7.79
N TYR A 70 -2.96 14.81 -8.32
CA TYR A 70 -4.08 14.87 -9.27
C TYR A 70 -5.42 14.87 -8.56
N ASN A 71 -5.46 14.24 -7.38
CA ASN A 71 -6.61 14.32 -6.48
C ASN A 71 -6.16 14.21 -5.02
N SER A 72 -7.00 14.75 -4.13
CA SER A 72 -6.83 14.66 -2.68
C SER A 72 -8.17 14.29 -2.04
N HIS A 73 -8.10 13.60 -0.90
CA HIS A 73 -9.24 13.35 -0.03
C HIS A 73 -8.73 13.35 1.42
N GLY A 74 -9.61 13.66 2.36
CA GLY A 74 -9.27 13.67 3.79
C GLY A 74 -9.38 12.29 4.44
N GLY A 75 -9.90 12.21 5.66
CA GLY A 75 -10.15 10.91 6.33
C GLY A 75 -9.05 10.44 7.30
N LEU A 76 -7.90 11.12 7.33
CA LEU A 76 -6.78 10.73 8.19
C LEU A 76 -6.78 11.45 9.54
N CYS A 77 -7.40 12.63 9.63
CA CYS A 77 -7.46 13.43 10.85
C CYS A 77 -8.90 13.61 11.36
N PRO A 78 -9.08 13.85 12.68
CA PRO A 78 -10.37 14.29 13.22
C PRO A 78 -10.84 15.61 12.58
N ASP A 79 -12.16 15.84 12.56
CA ASP A 79 -12.77 17.05 11.97
C ASP A 79 -12.34 18.36 12.67
N THR A 80 -11.72 18.27 13.84
CA THR A 80 -11.20 19.43 14.60
C THR A 80 -9.73 19.75 14.28
N TYR A 81 -9.07 18.99 13.40
CA TYR A 81 -7.65 19.17 13.13
C TYR A 81 -7.38 20.48 12.37
N PRO A 82 -6.29 21.22 12.64
CA PRO A 82 -6.05 22.52 12.00
C PRO A 82 -5.95 22.48 10.47
N ASP A 83 -5.34 21.43 9.93
CA ASP A 83 -5.27 21.21 8.48
C ASP A 83 -6.60 20.65 7.97
N GLU A 84 -7.29 21.44 7.16
CA GLU A 84 -8.61 21.11 6.61
C GLU A 84 -8.56 19.95 5.62
N VAL A 85 -7.46 19.81 4.86
CA VAL A 85 -7.32 18.75 3.85
C VAL A 85 -7.21 17.38 4.51
N CYS A 86 -6.67 17.30 5.72
CA CYS A 86 -6.55 16.05 6.46
C CYS A 86 -7.88 15.57 7.09
N ARG A 87 -8.85 16.46 7.32
CA ARG A 87 -10.08 16.17 8.08
C ARG A 87 -10.96 15.11 7.43
N GLY A 88 -11.74 14.38 8.22
CA GLY A 88 -12.68 13.36 7.73
C GLY A 88 -13.75 13.89 6.78
N ASN A 89 -14.15 15.15 6.95
CA ASN A 89 -15.16 15.81 6.11
C ASN A 89 -14.61 16.42 4.81
N PHE A 90 -13.31 16.33 4.52
CA PHE A 90 -12.74 16.82 3.27
C PHE A 90 -13.00 15.82 2.15
N SER A 91 -13.96 16.16 1.29
CA SER A 91 -14.36 15.33 0.15
C SER A 91 -13.25 15.18 -0.89
N LEU A 92 -13.41 14.21 -1.80
CA LEU A 92 -12.53 14.06 -2.94
C LEU A 92 -12.52 15.33 -3.80
N HIS A 93 -11.33 15.89 -4.05
CA HIS A 93 -11.10 17.01 -4.94
C HIS A 93 -10.10 16.62 -6.02
N SER A 94 -10.39 16.97 -7.27
CA SER A 94 -9.51 16.77 -8.41
C SER A 94 -8.86 18.08 -8.84
N TYR A 95 -7.64 18.02 -9.35
CA TYR A 95 -6.83 19.18 -9.73
C TYR A 95 -6.37 19.09 -11.18
N ASP A 96 -6.59 20.17 -11.94
CA ASP A 96 -6.07 20.36 -13.29
C ASP A 96 -5.71 21.85 -13.48
N PRO A 97 -4.42 22.23 -13.54
CA PRO A 97 -3.24 21.37 -13.42
C PRO A 97 -3.09 20.75 -12.01
N PRO A 98 -2.31 19.65 -11.85
CA PRO A 98 -2.10 19.04 -10.55
C PRO A 98 -1.34 19.96 -9.59
N LEU A 99 -1.57 19.80 -8.29
CA LEU A 99 -0.80 20.51 -7.26
C LEU A 99 0.63 19.98 -7.23
N LEU A 100 1.64 20.84 -7.38
CA LEU A 100 3.04 20.45 -7.45
C LEU A 100 3.81 20.95 -6.24
N TYR A 101 4.61 20.07 -5.63
CA TYR A 101 5.47 20.40 -4.48
C TYR A 101 6.89 19.86 -4.70
N ASP A 102 7.90 20.55 -4.16
CA ASP A 102 9.25 20.00 -4.00
C ASP A 102 9.39 19.43 -2.58
N VAL A 103 9.30 18.10 -2.45
CA VAL A 103 9.31 17.43 -1.15
C VAL A 103 10.69 17.37 -0.49
N ASN A 104 11.76 17.76 -1.18
CA ASN A 104 13.08 17.87 -0.56
C ASN A 104 13.21 19.18 0.22
N SER A 105 12.66 20.28 -0.29
CA SER A 105 12.67 21.60 0.37
C SER A 105 11.42 21.86 1.22
N ASP A 106 10.29 21.29 0.83
CA ASP A 106 8.99 21.38 1.51
C ASP A 106 8.40 19.98 1.75
N PRO A 107 8.92 19.22 2.72
CA PRO A 107 8.39 17.90 3.05
C PRO A 107 6.97 17.94 3.62
N GLY A 108 6.48 19.11 4.04
CA GLY A 108 5.12 19.29 4.57
C GLY A 108 4.07 19.56 3.50
N GLU A 109 4.48 19.73 2.23
CA GLU A 109 3.58 20.03 1.11
C GLU A 109 2.72 21.28 1.37
N ILE A 110 3.32 22.32 1.94
CA ILE A 110 2.67 23.56 2.35
C ILE A 110 2.68 24.59 1.21
N TYR A 111 3.76 24.65 0.45
CA TYR A 111 4.02 25.69 -0.55
C TYR A 111 3.94 25.11 -1.96
N GLN A 112 2.77 25.27 -2.58
CA GLN A 112 2.55 24.86 -3.97
C GLN A 112 3.48 25.64 -4.92
N LEU A 113 4.11 24.93 -5.85
CA LEU A 113 4.91 25.48 -6.93
C LEU A 113 4.03 25.98 -8.08
N ASP A 114 4.45 27.07 -8.71
CA ASP A 114 3.75 27.66 -9.85
C ASP A 114 3.81 26.73 -11.07
N PRO A 115 2.67 26.23 -11.60
CA PRO A 115 2.65 25.31 -12.72
C PRO A 115 3.22 25.90 -14.01
N THR A 116 3.22 27.24 -14.17
CA THR A 116 3.78 27.90 -15.36
C THR A 116 5.30 27.90 -15.35
N LEU A 117 5.92 28.10 -14.18
CA LEU A 117 7.37 28.09 -14.01
C LEU A 117 7.94 26.66 -14.06
N TYR A 118 7.16 25.68 -13.65
CA TYR A 118 7.55 24.26 -13.56
C TYR A 118 6.87 23.38 -14.63
N ALA A 119 6.44 23.97 -15.75
CA ALA A 119 5.74 23.26 -16.83
C ALA A 119 6.55 22.09 -17.40
N ASN A 120 7.88 22.20 -17.46
CA ASN A 120 8.77 21.12 -17.88
C ASN A 120 8.75 19.93 -16.91
N VAL A 121 8.70 20.19 -15.61
CA VAL A 121 8.61 19.16 -14.57
C VAL A 121 7.27 18.46 -14.64
N LEU A 122 6.18 19.23 -14.74
CA LEU A 122 4.83 18.67 -14.93
C LEU A 122 4.73 17.80 -16.18
N SER A 123 5.36 18.22 -17.29
CA SER A 123 5.40 17.41 -18.51
C SER A 123 6.16 16.09 -18.33
N GLN A 124 7.25 16.06 -17.55
CA GLN A 124 7.93 14.79 -17.23
C GLN A 124 7.06 13.89 -16.36
N ILE A 125 6.41 14.46 -15.35
CA ILE A 125 5.52 13.72 -14.45
C ILE A 125 4.34 13.12 -15.22
N GLU A 126 3.71 13.90 -16.11
CA GLU A 126 2.58 13.42 -16.91
C GLU A 126 3.02 12.27 -17.84
N LYS A 127 4.18 12.40 -18.47
CA LYS A 127 4.72 11.34 -19.33
C LYS A 127 4.92 10.02 -18.57
N VAL A 128 5.50 10.05 -17.37
CA VAL A 128 5.70 8.81 -16.58
C VAL A 128 4.38 8.27 -16.03
N LYS A 129 3.43 9.15 -15.70
CA LYS A 129 2.06 8.78 -15.32
C LYS A 129 1.34 8.04 -16.45
N GLU A 130 1.28 8.63 -17.64
CA GLU A 130 0.60 8.04 -18.80
C GLU A 130 1.23 6.68 -19.18
N ALA A 131 2.56 6.59 -19.16
CA ALA A 131 3.27 5.34 -19.42
C ALA A 131 2.90 4.25 -18.40
N PHE A 132 2.80 4.60 -17.12
CA PHE A 132 2.40 3.66 -16.07
C PHE A 132 0.93 3.25 -16.21
N GLU A 133 0.01 4.22 -16.29
CA GLU A 133 -1.44 3.96 -16.36
C GLU A 133 -1.83 3.18 -17.62
N SER A 134 -1.17 3.39 -18.76
CA SER A 134 -1.41 2.63 -20.00
C SER A 134 -0.97 1.17 -19.90
N SER A 135 -0.04 0.85 -19.01
CA SER A 135 0.41 -0.53 -18.74
C SER A 135 -0.37 -1.22 -17.62
N LEU A 136 -1.12 -0.45 -16.82
CA LEU A 136 -1.79 -0.94 -15.62
C LEU A 136 -3.04 -1.74 -15.98
N VAL A 137 -3.10 -2.97 -15.46
CA VAL A 137 -4.30 -3.82 -15.52
C VAL A 137 -4.93 -3.89 -14.14
N TRP A 138 -6.13 -3.33 -14.00
CA TRP A 138 -6.89 -3.36 -12.76
C TRP A 138 -7.39 -4.78 -12.47
N GLY A 139 -7.00 -5.33 -11.32
CA GLY A 139 -7.51 -6.61 -10.83
C GLY A 139 -8.93 -6.51 -10.28
N GLU A 140 -9.61 -7.65 -10.16
CA GLU A 140 -10.90 -7.73 -9.46
C GLU A 140 -10.71 -7.39 -7.97
N SER A 141 -11.50 -6.44 -7.48
CA SER A 141 -11.49 -6.02 -6.08
C SER A 141 -11.86 -7.19 -5.16
N GLN A 142 -10.91 -7.63 -4.34
CA GLN A 142 -11.16 -8.68 -3.34
C GLN A 142 -12.02 -8.17 -2.19
N MET A 143 -11.96 -6.86 -1.89
CA MET A 143 -12.77 -6.24 -0.83
C MET A 143 -14.24 -6.14 -1.22
N ASP A 144 -14.55 -6.01 -2.52
CA ASP A 144 -15.94 -5.93 -3.02
C ASP A 144 -16.62 -7.29 -3.14
N ARG A 145 -15.93 -8.40 -2.83
CA ARG A 145 -16.53 -9.76 -2.83
C ARG A 145 -17.51 -9.98 -1.68
N GLY A 146 -17.68 -8.97 -0.82
CA GLY A 146 -18.62 -8.97 0.28
C GLY A 146 -18.02 -9.49 1.59
N THR A 147 -18.88 -9.64 2.59
CA THR A 147 -18.50 -10.13 3.92
C THR A 147 -19.30 -11.38 4.25
N ASP A 148 -18.66 -12.32 4.93
CA ASP A 148 -19.30 -13.53 5.44
C ASP A 148 -18.90 -13.74 6.90
N ASN A 149 -19.89 -13.59 7.79
CA ASN A 149 -19.71 -13.79 9.23
C ASN A 149 -19.32 -15.23 9.58
N SER A 150 -19.50 -16.20 8.68
CA SER A 150 -19.09 -17.58 8.85
C SER A 150 -17.57 -17.78 8.74
N LEU A 151 -16.85 -16.84 8.11
CA LEU A 151 -15.41 -16.90 7.87
C LEU A 151 -14.57 -16.32 9.02
N GLN A 152 -15.20 -15.82 10.09
CA GLN A 152 -14.46 -15.27 11.23
C GLN A 152 -13.60 -16.39 11.88
N PRO A 153 -12.33 -16.13 12.22
CA PRO A 153 -11.49 -17.14 12.85
C PRO A 153 -12.01 -17.48 14.26
N CYS A 154 -12.09 -18.78 14.57
CA CYS A 154 -12.59 -19.26 15.85
C CYS A 154 -11.63 -20.27 16.49
N ALA A 155 -11.14 -19.97 17.69
CA ALA A 155 -10.21 -20.86 18.40
C ALA A 155 -10.89 -22.14 18.94
N ASN A 156 -12.21 -22.07 19.16
CA ASN A 156 -12.99 -23.21 19.60
C ASN A 156 -13.51 -23.99 18.39
N ARG A 157 -12.92 -25.16 18.11
CA ARG A 157 -13.27 -26.00 16.95
C ARG A 157 -14.72 -26.49 16.93
N THR A 158 -15.40 -26.54 18.07
CA THR A 158 -16.82 -26.94 18.13
C THR A 158 -17.77 -25.76 18.03
N CYS A 159 -17.27 -24.52 18.12
CA CYS A 159 -18.06 -23.33 17.86
C CYS A 159 -18.05 -23.08 16.35
N VAL A 160 -19.16 -23.37 15.68
CA VAL A 160 -19.29 -23.27 14.22
C VAL A 160 -20.40 -22.28 13.83
N PRO A 161 -20.36 -21.69 12.62
CA PRO A 161 -21.30 -20.64 12.18
C PRO A 161 -22.78 -21.01 12.19
N THR A 162 -23.11 -22.31 12.16
CA THR A 162 -24.50 -22.80 12.23
C THR A 162 -25.08 -22.79 13.64
N LEU A 163 -24.25 -22.57 14.68
CA LEU A 163 -24.72 -22.51 16.06
C LEU A 163 -25.29 -21.14 16.39
N ALA A 164 -26.40 -21.10 17.13
CA ALA A 164 -26.98 -19.86 17.65
C ALA A 164 -26.01 -19.07 18.56
N ALA A 165 -25.02 -19.75 19.15
CA ALA A 165 -24.01 -19.12 19.98
C ALA A 165 -22.86 -18.48 19.17
N TRP A 166 -22.82 -18.64 17.84
CA TRP A 166 -21.81 -18.00 16.98
C TRP A 166 -22.08 -16.49 16.81
N PRO A 167 -21.04 -15.63 16.76
CA PRO A 167 -19.62 -15.90 17.04
C PRO A 167 -19.28 -15.81 18.54
N GLY A 168 -20.28 -15.57 19.41
CA GLY A 168 -20.08 -15.39 20.85
C GLY A 168 -19.38 -16.54 21.57
N CYS A 169 -19.51 -17.79 21.07
CA CYS A 169 -18.83 -18.98 21.56
C CYS A 169 -17.36 -19.11 21.12
N CYS A 170 -16.87 -18.21 20.25
CA CYS A 170 -15.47 -18.15 19.82
C CYS A 170 -14.59 -17.53 20.91
N ARG A 171 -14.45 -18.28 22.01
CA ARG A 171 -13.64 -17.92 23.15
C ARG A 171 -12.69 -19.07 23.44
N THR A 172 -11.47 -18.73 23.83
CA THR A 172 -10.56 -19.71 24.44
C THR A 172 -10.95 -19.88 25.90
N ALA A 173 -10.78 -21.09 26.44
CA ALA A 173 -10.91 -21.30 27.87
C ALA A 173 -9.93 -20.36 28.60
N THR A 174 -10.40 -19.69 29.65
CA THR A 174 -9.52 -18.94 30.55
C THR A 174 -8.47 -19.88 31.13
N SER A 175 -7.26 -19.37 31.36
CA SER A 175 -6.04 -20.12 31.70
C SER A 175 -6.13 -21.09 32.90
N THR A 176 -7.23 -21.08 33.64
CA THR A 176 -7.53 -22.00 34.74
C THR A 176 -7.86 -23.43 34.30
N GLU A 177 -8.15 -23.67 33.02
CA GLU A 177 -8.42 -25.02 32.47
C GLU A 177 -7.34 -25.52 31.51
N ARG A 178 -6.08 -25.05 31.61
CA ARG A 178 -4.99 -25.73 30.91
C ARG A 178 -4.68 -27.03 31.63
N GLY A 179 -5.26 -28.14 31.15
CA GLY A 179 -4.63 -29.44 31.30
C GLY A 179 -3.17 -29.38 30.82
N PRO A 180 -2.27 -30.23 31.33
CA PRO A 180 -0.85 -30.16 31.01
C PRO A 180 -0.66 -30.09 29.49
N LEU A 181 0.23 -29.20 29.04
CA LEU A 181 0.61 -29.08 27.63
C LEU A 181 0.92 -30.48 27.10
N ARG A 182 0.02 -31.03 26.29
CA ARG A 182 0.32 -32.26 25.56
C ARG A 182 1.29 -31.87 24.47
N LEU A 183 2.55 -32.23 24.66
CA LEU A 183 3.50 -32.31 23.56
C LEU A 183 2.84 -33.20 22.51
N VAL A 184 2.62 -32.64 21.31
CA VAL A 184 2.22 -33.44 20.16
C VAL A 184 3.43 -34.33 19.91
N ASP A 185 3.26 -35.63 20.10
CA ASP A 185 4.31 -36.61 19.89
C ASP A 185 4.90 -36.38 18.49
N SER A 186 6.21 -36.15 18.45
CA SER A 186 6.95 -36.07 17.20
C SER A 186 6.92 -37.47 16.58
N SER A 187 5.91 -37.75 15.76
CA SER A 187 5.94 -38.90 14.87
C SER A 187 7.26 -38.86 14.10
N PRO A 188 8.06 -39.94 14.11
CA PRO A 188 9.30 -39.96 13.36
C PRO A 188 8.98 -39.76 11.88
N LEU A 189 9.72 -38.85 11.25
CA LEU A 189 9.77 -38.74 9.79
C LEU A 189 10.03 -40.16 9.24
N ILE A 190 9.08 -40.67 8.48
CA ILE A 190 9.18 -41.95 7.77
C ILE A 190 10.42 -41.88 6.85
N PRO A 191 11.23 -42.95 6.77
CA PRO A 191 12.53 -42.97 6.09
C PRO A 191 12.48 -42.64 4.60
#